data_AF-A0A9P9Q6T6-F1
#
_entry.id   AF-A0A9P9Q6T6-F1
#
_cell.length_a   1.000
_cell.length_b   1.000
_cell.length_c   1.000
_cell.angle_alpha   90.00
_cell.angle_beta   90.00
_cell.angle_gamma   90.00
#
_symmetry.space_group_name_H-M   'P 1'
#
loop_
_entity.id
_entity.type
_entity.pdbx_description
1 polymer ?
#
loop_
_entity_poly.entity_id
_entity_poly.type
_entity_poly.pdbx_seq_one_letter_code
_entity_poly.pdbx_strand_id
1 'polypeptide(L)'
;MATQEAPKENTMQLAEILSDLVSLRVCDPNAALALVSIRSSTLSHESNAKPTSTTLDEEDPDLKRAKDLLKLHYGVKEAHKRGELGRGLEDARRAVERAVSE
;
A
#
# COMPACT_ATOMS: atom_id res chain seq x y z
N MET A 1 57.92 34.11 -11.28
CA MET A 1 56.60 34.21 -10.62
C MET A 1 55.56 33.59 -11.53
N ALA A 2 55.17 32.35 -11.27
CA ALA A 2 53.98 31.75 -11.86
C ALA A 2 53.39 30.84 -10.76
N THR A 3 52.32 31.31 -10.14
CA THR A 3 51.52 30.59 -9.16
C THR A 3 50.84 29.42 -9.86
N GLN A 4 51.26 28.21 -9.53
CA GLN A 4 50.62 26.99 -9.99
C GLN A 4 49.38 26.75 -9.11
N GLU A 5 48.21 27.12 -9.63
CA GLU A 5 46.93 26.76 -9.01
C GLU A 5 46.76 25.23 -9.05
N ALA A 6 46.69 24.64 -7.85
CA ALA A 6 46.48 23.21 -7.65
C ALA A 6 45.04 22.80 -8.05
N PRO A 7 44.82 21.54 -8.47
CA PRO A 7 43.52 21.05 -8.94
C PRO A 7 42.54 20.92 -7.78
N LYS A 8 41.82 22.02 -7.48
CA LYS A 8 40.85 22.13 -6.38
C LYS A 8 39.54 21.39 -6.64
N GLU A 9 39.25 21.05 -7.89
CA GLU A 9 37.96 20.46 -8.28
C GLU A 9 37.85 18.99 -7.85
N ASN A 10 38.91 18.20 -8.05
CA ASN A 10 38.90 16.78 -7.67
C ASN A 10 38.88 16.59 -6.15
N THR A 11 39.55 17.47 -5.40
CA THR A 11 39.59 17.37 -3.93
C THR A 11 38.26 17.73 -3.29
N MET A 12 37.53 18.69 -3.87
CA MET A 12 36.20 19.08 -3.42
C MET A 12 35.16 18.00 -3.69
N GLN A 13 35.18 17.39 -4.89
CA GLN A 13 34.29 16.28 -5.23
C GLN A 13 34.57 15.04 -4.38
N LEU A 14 35.84 14.72 -4.11
CA LEU A 14 36.21 13.61 -3.24
C LEU A 14 35.75 13.85 -1.79
N ALA A 15 35.86 15.07 -1.28
CA ALA A 15 35.37 15.41 0.06
C ALA A 15 33.84 15.28 0.15
N GLU A 16 33.11 15.64 -0.89
CA GLU A 16 31.65 15.51 -0.95
C GLU A 16 31.21 14.04 -0.98
N ILE A 17 31.85 13.21 -1.83
CA ILE A 17 31.59 11.76 -1.88
C ILE A 17 31.90 11.09 -0.54
N LEU A 18 33.00 11.47 0.11
CA LEU A 18 33.37 10.92 1.42
C LEU A 18 32.43 11.40 2.54
N SER A 19 31.96 12.65 2.47
CA SER A 19 30.96 13.21 3.39
C SER A 19 29.60 12.52 3.22
N ASP A 20 29.20 12.22 1.98
CA ASP A 20 27.98 11.47 1.66
C ASP A 20 28.08 10.01 2.12
N LEU A 21 29.22 9.34 1.90
CA LEU A 21 29.46 7.99 2.40
C LEU A 21 29.49 7.92 3.94
N VAL A 22 30.01 8.93 4.63
CA VAL A 22 29.94 9.02 6.09
C VAL A 22 28.51 9.30 6.57
N SER A 23 27.73 10.08 5.84
CA SER A 23 26.31 10.32 6.13
C SER A 23 25.45 9.07 5.87
N LEU A 24 25.78 8.26 4.85
CA LEU A 24 25.14 6.98 4.55
C LEU A 24 25.46 5.89 5.59
N ARG A 25 26.60 6.00 6.29
CA ARG A 25 26.93 5.13 7.45
C ARG A 25 26.04 5.35 8.67
N VAL A 26 25.11 6.31 8.64
CA VAL A 26 24.01 6.42 9.61
C VAL A 26 22.98 5.29 9.42
N CYS A 27 23.03 4.56 8.31
CA CYS A 27 22.30 3.31 8.15
C CYS A 27 23.08 2.16 8.82
N ASP A 28 22.46 1.46 9.76
CA ASP A 28 23.05 0.29 10.42
C ASP A 28 23.52 -0.71 9.34
N PRO A 29 24.82 -1.04 9.27
CA PRO A 29 25.36 -1.96 8.27
C PRO A 29 24.62 -3.31 8.26
N ASN A 30 24.14 -3.75 9.43
CA ASN A 30 23.34 -4.97 9.53
C ASN A 30 21.94 -4.81 8.93
N ALA A 31 21.31 -3.64 9.06
CA ALA A 31 20.01 -3.37 8.45
C ALA A 31 20.13 -3.25 6.92
N ALA A 32 21.18 -2.59 6.43
CA ALA A 32 21.46 -2.51 4.99
C ALA A 32 21.77 -3.90 4.40
N LEU A 33 22.58 -4.70 5.09
CA LEU A 33 22.81 -6.10 4.70
C LEU A 33 21.55 -6.94 4.81
N ALA A 34 20.69 -6.76 5.81
CA ALA A 34 19.43 -7.48 5.89
C ALA A 34 18.53 -7.18 4.68
N LEU A 35 18.42 -5.92 4.27
CA LEU A 35 17.62 -5.54 3.09
C LEU A 35 18.21 -6.10 1.78
N VAL A 36 19.53 -6.09 1.63
CA VAL A 36 20.22 -6.65 0.45
C VAL A 36 20.20 -8.17 0.46
N SER A 37 20.38 -8.81 1.61
CA SER A 37 20.35 -10.26 1.80
C SER A 37 18.94 -10.81 1.67
N ILE A 38 17.91 -10.08 2.06
CA ILE A 38 16.51 -10.42 1.74
C ILE A 38 16.32 -10.33 0.23
N ARG A 39 16.83 -9.29 -0.44
CA ARG A 39 16.70 -9.14 -1.90
C ARG A 39 17.48 -10.19 -2.70
N SER A 40 18.68 -10.55 -2.27
CA SER A 40 19.47 -11.61 -2.89
C SER A 40 18.92 -12.99 -2.54
N SER A 41 18.36 -13.18 -1.34
CA SER A 41 17.57 -14.37 -1.00
C SER A 41 16.32 -14.44 -1.85
N THR A 42 15.60 -13.35 -2.13
CA THR A 42 14.43 -13.36 -3.03
C THR A 42 14.83 -13.67 -4.46
N LEU A 43 15.96 -13.13 -4.95
CA LEU A 43 16.48 -13.44 -6.29
C LEU A 43 17.06 -14.86 -6.42
N SER A 44 17.62 -15.43 -5.35
CA SER A 44 18.17 -16.80 -5.34
C SER A 44 17.11 -17.86 -4.98
N HIS A 45 16.04 -17.49 -4.28
CA HIS A 45 14.89 -18.36 -4.03
C HIS A 45 13.86 -18.35 -5.17
N GLU A 46 14.04 -17.51 -6.18
CA GLU A 46 13.21 -17.49 -7.39
C GLU A 46 13.53 -18.65 -8.36
N SER A 47 14.09 -19.75 -7.86
CA SER A 47 14.00 -21.05 -8.55
C SER A 47 13.42 -22.18 -7.69
N ASN A 48 13.12 -21.98 -6.40
CA ASN A 48 12.54 -23.06 -5.60
C ASN A 48 11.72 -22.70 -4.34
N ALA A 49 11.38 -21.44 -4.08
CA ALA A 49 10.34 -21.12 -3.09
C ALA A 49 9.12 -20.53 -3.79
N LYS A 50 8.14 -21.40 -4.01
CA LYS A 50 6.74 -21.05 -4.28
C LYS A 50 6.33 -19.87 -3.40
N PRO A 51 5.72 -18.80 -3.95
CA PRO A 51 5.22 -17.71 -3.15
C PRO A 51 3.97 -18.20 -2.42
N THR A 52 4.09 -18.57 -1.15
CA THR A 52 2.95 -18.66 -0.23
C THR A 52 2.69 -17.26 0.35
N SER A 53 2.33 -16.32 -0.51
CA SER A 53 1.61 -15.10 -0.09
C SER A 53 0.27 -14.94 -0.82
N THR A 54 -0.16 -15.95 -1.56
CA THR A 54 -1.46 -15.97 -2.26
C THR A 54 -2.49 -16.87 -1.59
N THR A 55 -2.13 -17.66 -0.58
CA THR A 55 -3.06 -18.60 0.08
C THR A 55 -3.59 -18.11 1.43
N LEU A 56 -2.86 -17.25 2.16
CA LEU A 56 -3.31 -16.76 3.47
C LEU A 56 -4.38 -15.65 3.35
N ASP A 57 -4.39 -14.89 2.27
CA ASP A 57 -5.37 -13.81 2.02
C ASP A 57 -6.78 -14.32 1.66
N GLU A 58 -6.90 -15.61 1.32
CA GLU A 58 -8.17 -16.28 1.04
C GLU A 58 -8.68 -17.11 2.23
N GLU A 59 -7.80 -17.48 3.16
CA GLU A 59 -8.13 -18.29 4.33
C GLU A 59 -8.54 -17.47 5.56
N ASP A 60 -8.18 -16.18 5.62
CA ASP A 60 -8.59 -15.32 6.73
C ASP A 60 -10.11 -15.03 6.66
N PRO A 61 -10.90 -15.54 7.63
CA PRO A 61 -12.34 -15.36 7.64
C PRO A 61 -12.74 -13.88 7.80
N ASP A 62 -11.90 -13.06 8.42
CA ASP A 62 -12.16 -11.64 8.63
C ASP A 62 -11.88 -10.84 7.36
N LEU A 63 -10.85 -11.19 6.59
CA LEU A 63 -10.63 -10.59 5.27
C LEU A 63 -11.77 -10.91 4.30
N LYS A 64 -12.28 -12.15 4.32
CA LYS A 64 -13.47 -12.53 3.53
C LYS A 64 -14.70 -11.71 3.95
N ARG A 65 -14.95 -11.62 5.26
CA ARG A 65 -16.06 -10.83 5.80
C ARG A 65 -15.94 -9.34 5.45
N ALA A 66 -14.74 -8.78 5.48
CA ALA A 66 -14.48 -7.40 5.10
C ALA A 66 -14.76 -7.15 3.61
N LYS A 67 -14.31 -8.06 2.73
CA LYS A 67 -14.60 -8.01 1.28
C LYS A 67 -16.11 -8.10 1.02
N ASP A 68 -16.80 -9.00 1.69
CA ASP A 68 -18.26 -9.16 1.59
C ASP A 68 -19.00 -7.90 2.05
N LEU A 69 -18.58 -7.31 3.17
CA LEU A 69 -19.16 -6.07 3.70
C LEU A 69 -18.97 -4.90 2.74
N LEU A 70 -17.79 -4.80 2.11
CA LEU A 70 -17.48 -3.74 1.16
C LEU A 70 -18.30 -3.88 -0.13
N LYS A 71 -18.46 -5.12 -0.62
CA LYS A 71 -19.33 -5.43 -1.76
C LYS A 71 -20.79 -5.09 -1.44
N LEU A 72 -21.27 -5.45 -0.26
CA LEU A 72 -22.63 -5.13 0.19
C LEU A 72 -22.83 -3.61 0.29
N HIS A 73 -21.90 -2.88 0.90
CA HIS A 73 -21.97 -1.43 1.01
C HIS A 73 -22.05 -0.77 -0.36
N TYR A 74 -21.21 -1.19 -1.30
CA TYR A 74 -21.23 -0.68 -2.66
C TYR A 74 -22.58 -0.95 -3.34
N GLY A 75 -23.10 -2.18 -3.25
CA GLY A 75 -24.39 -2.55 -3.82
C GLY A 75 -25.55 -1.72 -3.26
N VAL A 76 -25.60 -1.54 -1.93
CA VAL A 76 -26.61 -0.71 -1.28
C VAL A 76 -26.48 0.76 -1.68
N LYS A 77 -25.24 1.28 -1.75
CA LYS A 77 -24.97 2.67 -2.14
C LYS A 77 -25.40 2.95 -3.58
N GLU A 78 -25.12 2.04 -4.51
CA GLU A 78 -25.54 2.16 -5.90
C GLU A 78 -27.06 2.02 -6.06
N ALA A 79 -27.70 1.06 -5.37
CA ALA A 79 -29.15 0.94 -5.35
C ALA A 79 -29.82 2.19 -4.74
N HIS A 80 -29.19 2.80 -3.74
CA HIS A 80 -29.68 4.02 -3.11
C HIS A 80 -29.53 5.22 -4.05
N LYS A 81 -28.39 5.38 -4.72
CA LYS A 81 -28.20 6.41 -5.76
C LYS A 81 -29.20 6.27 -6.91
N ARG A 82 -29.51 5.03 -7.31
CA ARG A 82 -30.50 4.71 -8.34
C ARG A 82 -31.96 4.90 -7.87
N GLY A 83 -32.16 5.21 -6.59
CA GLY A 83 -33.46 5.48 -5.99
C GLY A 83 -34.36 4.25 -5.85
N GLU A 84 -33.81 3.04 -5.99
CA GLU A 84 -34.60 1.79 -5.90
C GLU A 84 -35.09 1.52 -4.48
N LEU A 85 -34.24 1.80 -3.49
CA LEU A 85 -34.60 1.67 -2.07
C LEU A 85 -35.64 2.71 -1.63
N GLY A 86 -35.61 3.91 -2.25
CA GLY A 86 -36.56 4.98 -1.94
C GLY A 86 -37.98 4.63 -2.40
N ARG A 87 -38.14 4.04 -3.59
CA ARG A 87 -39.46 3.67 -4.14
C ARG A 87 -40.19 2.66 -3.26
N GLY A 88 -39.55 1.56 -2.89
CA GLY A 88 -40.18 0.54 -2.04
C GLY A 88 -40.52 1.07 -0.65
N LEU A 89 -39.68 1.94 -0.08
CA LEU A 89 -39.96 2.60 1.20
C LEU A 89 -41.18 3.54 1.11
N GLU A 90 -41.28 4.29 0.02
CA GLU A 90 -42.39 5.22 -0.20
C GLU A 90 -43.72 4.48 -0.40
N ASP A 91 -43.72 3.39 -1.16
CA ASP A 91 -44.89 2.52 -1.33
C ASP A 91 -45.34 1.91 0.00
N ALA A 92 -44.39 1.42 0.81
CA ALA A 92 -44.68 0.91 2.15
C ALA A 92 -45.26 2.00 3.06
N ARG A 93 -44.72 3.23 3.01
CA ARG A 93 -45.26 4.37 3.77
C ARG A 93 -46.69 4.70 3.34
N ARG A 94 -46.97 4.75 2.04
CA ARG A 94 -48.33 4.98 1.50
C ARG A 94 -49.30 3.87 1.88
N ALA A 95 -48.84 2.63 2.01
CA ALA A 95 -49.67 1.51 2.46
C ALA A 95 -50.04 1.64 3.93
N VAL A 96 -49.08 2.00 4.79
CA VAL A 96 -49.33 2.26 6.21
C VAL A 96 -50.23 3.47 6.41
N GLU A 97 -49.98 4.57 5.70
CA GLU A 97 -50.82 5.78 5.76
C GLU A 97 -52.27 5.48 5.40
N ARG A 98 -52.51 4.69 4.34
CA ARG A 98 -53.85 4.20 4.00
C ARG A 98 -54.49 3.37 5.11
N ALA A 99 -53.75 2.41 5.69
CA ALA A 99 -54.28 1.56 6.75
C ALA A 99 -54.55 2.30 8.08
N VAL A 100 -53.92 3.46 8.29
CA VAL A 100 -54.12 4.30 9.49
C VAL A 100 -55.20 5.36 9.28
N SER A 101 -55.50 5.71 8.02
CA SER A 101 -56.54 6.69 7.67
C SER A 101 -57.91 6.07 7.36
N GLU A 102 -57.98 4.73 7.30
CA GLU A 102 -59.21 3.91 7.28
C GLU A 102 -59.67 3.58 8.72
#